data_AF-A0A5B6X6A2-F1
#
_entry.id   AF-A0A5B6X6A2-F1
#
_cell.length_a   1.000
_cell.length_b   1.000
_cell.length_c   1.000
_cell.angle_alpha   90.00
_cell.angle_beta   90.00
_cell.angle_gamma   90.00
#
_symmetry.space_group_name_H-M   'P 1'
#
loop_
_entity.id
_entity.type
_entity.pdbx_description
1 polymer ?
#
loop_
_entity_poly.entity_id
_entity_poly.type
_entity_poly.pdbx_seq_one_letter_code
_entity_poly.pdbx_strand_id
1 'polypeptide(L)'
;MARSPLPASLISVLEEGINLYNLHTKRHGRLESNKGSYVQEWAKWEKKLRDTLSANAEYLNSIQVPFEFAVQQVSEQLRKIAKGDYTIPSTEKRKLGTVVFAAVDLPVAEIQGLLNKLSGMNSKAEAFLEDKPMDNFLRKAHVTLAHKKSHGVSAVASYGLYLHRQVPVELNALLFSDKMAALQAQLGSIDDEKIVSKNEWPHVTIWTGEGVAPKEANTLPQLLSEGKATVVEIKPPLTVSGTVEFY
;
A
#
# COMPACT_ATOMS: atom_id res chain seq x y z
N MET A 1 11.08 11.90 -18.21
CA MET A 1 10.63 11.94 -19.61
C MET A 1 9.36 11.12 -19.72
N ALA A 2 8.30 11.66 -20.31
CA ALA A 2 7.05 10.93 -20.53
C ALA A 2 7.33 9.79 -21.54
N ARG A 3 6.91 8.58 -21.21
CA ARG A 3 7.06 7.41 -22.11
C ARG A 3 6.14 7.61 -23.32
N SER A 4 6.66 7.35 -24.52
CA SER A 4 5.86 7.38 -25.74
C SER A 4 4.72 6.37 -25.65
N PRO A 5 3.51 6.72 -26.11
CA PRO A 5 2.33 5.84 -26.03
C PRO A 5 2.55 4.53 -26.79
N LEU A 6 1.79 3.49 -26.42
CA LEU A 6 1.87 2.18 -27.07
C LEU A 6 1.50 2.31 -28.56
N PRO A 7 2.29 1.73 -29.48
CA PRO A 7 1.95 1.69 -30.90
C PRO A 7 0.53 1.17 -31.13
N ALA A 8 -0.21 1.85 -32.02
CA ALA A 8 -1.61 1.51 -32.30
C ALA A 8 -1.78 0.06 -32.79
N SER A 9 -0.78 -0.48 -33.49
CA SER A 9 -0.75 -1.89 -33.92
C SER A 9 -0.72 -2.87 -32.74
N LEU A 10 0.02 -2.55 -31.67
CA LEU A 10 0.06 -3.34 -30.44
C LEU A 10 -1.27 -3.23 -29.67
N ILE A 11 -1.85 -2.03 -29.59
CA ILE A 11 -3.16 -1.83 -28.95
C ILE A 11 -4.21 -2.69 -29.66
N SER A 12 -4.29 -2.57 -30.98
CA SER A 12 -5.27 -3.27 -31.81
C SER A 12 -5.17 -4.79 -31.69
N VAL A 13 -3.96 -5.37 -31.72
CA VAL A 13 -3.81 -6.84 -31.60
C VAL A 13 -4.15 -7.35 -30.19
N LEU A 14 -3.94 -6.55 -29.15
CA LEU A 14 -4.33 -6.89 -27.78
C LEU A 14 -5.85 -6.83 -27.60
N GLU A 15 -6.50 -5.79 -28.14
CA GLU A 15 -7.96 -5.65 -28.13
C GLU A 15 -8.64 -6.80 -28.88
N GLU A 16 -8.09 -7.23 -30.02
CA GLU A 16 -8.56 -8.43 -30.74
C GLU A 16 -8.51 -9.69 -29.86
N GLY A 17 -7.45 -9.87 -29.08
CA GLY A 17 -7.30 -10.99 -28.16
C GLY A 17 -8.32 -10.96 -27.01
N ILE A 18 -8.56 -9.76 -26.45
CA ILE A 18 -9.57 -9.54 -25.40
C ILE A 18 -10.97 -9.82 -25.95
N ASN A 19 -11.27 -9.38 -27.17
CA ASN A 19 -12.55 -9.64 -27.83
C ASN A 19 -12.76 -11.13 -28.08
N LEU A 20 -11.72 -11.85 -28.53
CA LEU A 20 -11.78 -13.29 -28.73
C LEU A 20 -11.97 -14.05 -27.40
N TYR A 21 -11.29 -13.62 -26.34
CA TYR A 21 -11.49 -14.13 -24.98
C TYR A 21 -12.92 -13.93 -24.49
N ASN A 22 -13.48 -12.73 -24.67
CA ASN A 22 -14.84 -12.41 -24.27
C ASN A 22 -15.88 -13.24 -25.03
N LEU A 23 -15.68 -13.42 -26.34
CA LEU A 23 -16.53 -14.26 -27.18
C LEU A 23 -16.51 -15.72 -26.70
N HIS A 24 -15.33 -16.25 -26.43
CA HIS A 24 -15.15 -17.62 -25.93
C HIS A 24 -15.80 -17.80 -24.55
N THR A 25 -15.56 -16.87 -23.63
CA THR A 25 -16.08 -16.90 -22.26
C THR A 25 -17.61 -16.84 -22.23
N LYS A 26 -18.23 -16.00 -23.07
CA LYS A 26 -19.70 -15.92 -23.20
C LYS A 26 -20.31 -17.22 -23.72
N ARG A 27 -19.62 -17.95 -24.59
CA ARG A 27 -20.17 -19.17 -25.22
C ARG A 27 -19.88 -20.45 -24.43
N HIS A 28 -18.72 -20.55 -23.79
CA HIS A 28 -18.24 -21.81 -23.21
C HIS A 28 -17.95 -21.74 -21.70
N GLY A 29 -18.04 -20.56 -21.07
CA GLY A 29 -17.88 -20.38 -19.62
C GLY A 29 -16.47 -20.59 -19.06
N ARG A 30 -15.55 -21.14 -19.85
CA ARG A 30 -14.12 -21.35 -19.54
C ARG A 30 -13.25 -21.05 -20.75
N LEU A 31 -11.99 -20.70 -20.53
CA LEU A 31 -11.00 -20.49 -21.60
C LEU A 31 -10.35 -21.83 -21.96
N GLU A 32 -10.52 -22.27 -23.20
CA GLU A 32 -9.80 -23.41 -23.78
C GLU A 32 -9.23 -22.98 -25.14
N SER A 33 -8.11 -22.25 -25.14
CA SER A 33 -7.55 -21.66 -26.38
C SER A 33 -6.99 -22.69 -27.38
N ASN A 34 -6.78 -23.94 -26.94
CA ASN A 34 -6.18 -25.01 -27.74
C ASN A 34 -7.20 -26.06 -28.20
N LYS A 35 -8.49 -25.90 -27.90
CA LYS A 35 -9.57 -26.83 -28.24
C LYS A 35 -10.88 -26.08 -28.55
N GLY A 36 -11.82 -26.72 -29.24
CA GLY A 36 -13.16 -26.17 -29.45
C GLY A 36 -13.30 -25.22 -30.66
N SER A 37 -14.43 -24.50 -30.70
CA SER A 37 -14.94 -23.81 -31.90
C SER A 37 -14.11 -22.63 -32.39
N TYR A 38 -13.17 -22.11 -31.59
CA TYR A 38 -12.38 -20.91 -31.89
C TYR A 38 -10.87 -21.18 -32.02
N VAL A 39 -10.46 -22.46 -32.15
CA VAL A 39 -9.04 -22.85 -32.15
C VAL A 39 -8.26 -22.23 -33.32
N GLN A 40 -8.89 -22.06 -34.47
CA GLN A 40 -8.25 -21.47 -35.66
C GLN A 40 -8.07 -19.96 -35.49
N GLU A 41 -9.04 -19.29 -34.88
CA GLU A 41 -9.02 -17.87 -34.55
C GLU A 41 -7.95 -17.57 -33.51
N TRP A 42 -7.80 -18.42 -32.48
CA TRP A 42 -6.72 -18.34 -31.51
C TRP A 42 -5.35 -18.50 -32.16
N ALA A 43 -5.17 -19.50 -33.02
CA ALA A 43 -3.90 -19.71 -33.72
C ALA A 43 -3.55 -18.54 -34.67
N LYS A 44 -4.55 -17.98 -35.37
CA LYS A 44 -4.38 -16.80 -36.23
C LYS A 44 -4.00 -15.57 -35.42
N TRP A 45 -4.70 -15.33 -34.31
CA TRP A 45 -4.42 -14.22 -33.41
C TRP A 45 -3.03 -14.34 -32.77
N GLU A 46 -2.64 -15.53 -32.29
CA GLU A 46 -1.32 -15.75 -31.68
C GLU A 46 -0.20 -15.47 -32.68
N LYS A 47 -0.34 -15.94 -33.92
CA LYS A 47 0.62 -15.64 -34.98
C LYS A 47 0.71 -14.13 -35.22
N LYS A 48 -0.44 -13.45 -35.36
CA LYS A 48 -0.51 -12.00 -35.56
C LYS A 48 0.11 -11.24 -34.38
N LEU A 49 -0.08 -11.70 -33.15
CA LEU A 49 0.52 -11.13 -31.95
C LEU A 49 2.05 -11.26 -32.01
N ARG A 50 2.59 -12.45 -32.31
CA ARG A 50 4.04 -12.67 -32.44
C ARG A 50 4.66 -11.80 -33.53
N ASP A 51 4.02 -11.72 -34.68
CA ASP A 51 4.48 -10.91 -35.81
C ASP A 51 4.46 -9.40 -35.44
N THR A 52 3.39 -8.94 -34.78
CA THR A 52 3.24 -7.53 -34.36
C THR A 52 4.23 -7.16 -33.26
N LEU A 53 4.47 -8.05 -32.29
CA LEU A 53 5.49 -7.84 -31.25
C LEU A 53 6.89 -7.73 -31.88
N SER A 54 7.20 -8.59 -32.83
CA SER A 54 8.49 -8.59 -33.53
C SER A 54 8.68 -7.32 -34.37
N ALA A 55 7.64 -6.87 -35.09
CA ALA A 55 7.68 -5.64 -35.87
C ALA A 55 7.82 -4.37 -35.01
N ASN A 56 7.42 -4.42 -33.73
CA ASN A 56 7.55 -3.30 -32.79
C ASN A 56 8.71 -3.51 -31.80
N ALA A 57 9.65 -4.42 -32.09
CA ALA A 57 10.73 -4.78 -31.16
C ALA A 57 11.58 -3.59 -30.72
N GLU A 58 11.88 -2.64 -31.62
CA GLU A 58 12.65 -1.43 -31.26
C GLU A 58 11.92 -0.57 -30.21
N TYR A 59 10.62 -0.34 -30.39
CA TYR A 59 9.80 0.35 -29.39
C TYR A 59 9.78 -0.43 -28.07
N LEU A 60 9.54 -1.75 -28.13
CA LEU A 60 9.50 -2.61 -26.95
C LEU A 60 10.83 -2.66 -26.19
N ASN A 61 11.96 -2.57 -26.90
CA ASN A 61 13.29 -2.50 -26.29
C ASN A 61 13.58 -1.11 -25.72
N SER A 62 13.05 -0.03 -26.32
CA SER A 62 13.22 1.33 -25.80
C SER A 62 12.45 1.60 -24.50
N ILE A 63 11.38 0.86 -24.21
CA ILE A 63 10.66 0.92 -22.93
C ILE A 63 11.29 0.02 -21.86
N GLN A 64 12.11 -0.95 -22.27
CA GLN A 64 12.90 -1.73 -21.32
C GLN A 64 13.99 -0.82 -20.75
N VAL A 65 14.23 -0.94 -19.45
CA VAL A 65 15.42 -0.32 -18.87
C VAL A 65 16.62 -0.98 -19.55
N PRO A 66 17.48 -0.23 -20.26
CA PRO A 66 18.61 -0.83 -20.96
C PRO A 66 19.42 -1.67 -19.99
N PHE A 67 19.77 -2.89 -20.40
CA PHE A 67 20.54 -3.79 -19.55
C PHE A 67 21.85 -3.14 -19.11
N GLU A 68 22.48 -2.37 -20.00
CA GLU A 68 23.69 -1.58 -19.73
C GLU A 68 23.46 -0.55 -18.62
N PHE A 69 22.30 0.11 -18.59
CA PHE A 69 21.94 1.06 -17.55
C PHE A 69 21.80 0.37 -16.19
N ALA A 70 21.12 -0.78 -16.15
CA ALA A 70 21.00 -1.59 -14.93
C ALA A 70 22.39 -2.09 -14.45
N VAL A 71 23.23 -2.56 -15.36
CA VAL A 71 24.60 -3.00 -15.07
C VAL A 71 25.46 -1.84 -14.57
N GLN A 72 25.32 -0.64 -15.14
CA GLN A 72 26.04 0.55 -14.69
C GLN A 72 25.60 0.94 -13.28
N GLN A 73 24.30 0.95 -12.98
CA GLN A 73 23.80 1.22 -11.64
C GLN A 73 24.34 0.22 -10.61
N VAL A 74 24.33 -1.08 -10.93
CA VAL A 74 24.88 -2.13 -10.07
C VAL A 74 26.40 -1.95 -9.89
N SER A 75 27.12 -1.63 -10.97
CA SER A 75 28.57 -1.41 -10.92
C SER A 75 28.93 -0.19 -10.07
N GLU A 76 28.16 0.89 -10.16
CA GLU A 76 28.33 2.07 -9.29
C GLU A 76 28.02 1.76 -7.83
N GLN A 77 26.99 0.97 -7.55
CA GLN A 77 26.69 0.50 -6.20
C GLN A 77 27.84 -0.36 -5.65
N LEU A 78 28.36 -1.31 -6.44
CA LEU A 78 29.52 -2.13 -6.06
C LEU A 78 30.77 -1.27 -5.82
N ARG A 79 30.96 -0.21 -6.61
CA ARG A 79 32.07 0.73 -6.43
C ARG A 79 31.94 1.56 -5.16
N LYS A 80 30.72 1.96 -4.78
CA LYS A 80 30.42 2.61 -3.50
C LYS A 80 30.68 1.67 -2.33
N ILE A 81 30.28 0.40 -2.44
CA ILE A 81 30.59 -0.67 -1.47
C ILE A 81 32.10 -0.83 -1.31
N ALA A 82 32.84 -0.93 -2.41
CA ALA A 82 34.30 -1.10 -2.39
C ALA A 82 35.05 0.11 -1.79
N LYS A 83 34.47 1.31 -1.86
CA LYS A 83 35.03 2.55 -1.29
C LYS A 83 34.69 2.75 0.19
N GLY A 84 33.86 1.90 0.77
CA GLY A 84 33.39 2.05 2.16
C GLY A 84 32.24 3.04 2.34
N ASP A 85 31.74 3.66 1.26
CA ASP A 85 30.60 4.60 1.26
C ASP A 85 29.25 3.86 1.25
N TYR A 86 29.19 2.69 1.88
CA TYR A 86 28.00 1.84 1.92
C TYR A 86 27.58 1.61 3.36
N THR A 87 26.46 2.21 3.74
CA THR A 87 25.68 1.78 4.90
C THR A 87 25.14 0.39 4.60
N ILE A 88 25.69 -0.61 5.30
CA ILE A 88 25.24 -2.00 5.23
C ILE A 88 23.75 -2.03 5.58
N PRO A 89 22.83 -2.37 4.64
CA PRO A 89 21.47 -2.70 4.99
C PRO A 89 21.55 -3.95 5.86
N SER A 90 20.92 -3.87 7.03
CA SER A 90 20.82 -4.96 8.01
C SER A 90 20.81 -6.34 7.33
N THR A 91 21.86 -7.12 7.57
CA THR A 91 22.03 -8.49 7.09
C THR A 91 21.23 -9.50 7.90
N GLU A 92 20.13 -9.08 8.53
CA GLU A 92 19.21 -10.04 9.12
C GLU A 92 18.54 -10.85 8.00
N LYS A 93 18.69 -12.18 8.08
CA LYS A 93 18.02 -13.15 7.20
C LYS A 93 16.52 -12.81 7.16
N ARG A 94 16.09 -12.20 6.06
CA ARG A 94 14.70 -11.81 5.84
C ARG A 94 13.78 -13.02 5.94
N LYS A 95 13.10 -13.18 7.07
CA LYS A 95 11.96 -14.11 7.22
C LYS A 95 10.70 -13.52 6.54
N LEU A 96 10.80 -13.24 5.24
CA LEU A 96 9.68 -12.69 4.45
C LEU A 96 8.48 -13.65 4.35
N GLY A 97 8.68 -14.96 4.58
CA GLY A 97 7.60 -15.95 4.53
C GLY A 97 6.53 -15.78 5.60
N THR A 98 6.88 -15.19 6.75
CA THR A 98 6.00 -14.99 7.91
C THR A 98 5.40 -13.59 8.01
N VAL A 99 5.84 -12.63 7.19
CA VAL A 99 5.32 -11.26 7.26
C VAL A 99 3.88 -11.21 6.73
N VAL A 100 2.97 -10.84 7.62
CA VAL A 100 1.54 -10.61 7.44
C VAL A 100 1.27 -9.18 6.98
N PHE A 101 1.94 -8.16 7.54
CA PHE A 101 1.74 -6.77 7.16
C PHE A 101 2.96 -5.88 7.46
N ALA A 102 2.98 -4.72 6.79
CA ALA A 102 3.92 -3.63 7.05
C ALA A 102 3.16 -2.48 7.73
N ALA A 103 3.80 -1.84 8.71
CA ALA A 103 3.22 -0.72 9.44
C ALA A 103 4.28 0.30 9.86
N VAL A 104 3.84 1.48 10.29
CA VAL A 104 4.65 2.44 11.03
C VAL A 104 4.23 2.37 12.49
N ASP A 105 5.10 1.88 13.35
CA ASP A 105 4.89 1.85 14.80
C ASP A 105 5.09 3.24 15.39
N LEU A 106 4.16 3.64 16.25
CA LEU A 106 4.15 4.92 16.93
C LEU A 106 4.37 4.72 18.44
N PRO A 107 5.10 5.63 19.11
CA PRO A 107 5.25 5.60 20.55
C PRO A 107 3.90 5.72 21.27
N VAL A 108 3.52 4.67 22.00
CA VAL A 108 2.25 4.59 22.75
C VAL A 108 2.07 5.77 23.70
N ALA A 109 3.14 6.19 24.38
CA ALA A 109 3.11 7.31 25.31
C ALA A 109 2.75 8.64 24.62
N GLU A 110 3.21 8.88 23.40
CA GLU A 110 2.86 10.09 22.64
C GLU A 110 1.39 10.06 22.20
N ILE A 111 0.88 8.90 21.80
CA ILE A 111 -0.53 8.73 21.43
C ILE A 111 -1.44 8.90 22.66
N GLN A 112 -1.08 8.33 23.80
CA GLN A 112 -1.81 8.56 25.06
C GLN A 112 -1.79 10.03 25.47
N GLY A 113 -0.64 10.70 25.38
CA GLY A 113 -0.51 12.13 25.65
C GLY A 113 -1.42 12.98 24.75
N LEU A 114 -1.52 12.64 23.47
CA LEU A 114 -2.43 13.28 22.52
C LEU A 114 -3.91 13.07 22.92
N LEU A 115 -4.30 11.84 23.23
CA LEU A 115 -5.70 11.53 23.61
C LEU A 115 -6.11 12.27 24.89
N ASN A 116 -5.22 12.32 25.89
CA ASN A 116 -5.45 13.07 27.12
C ASN A 116 -5.63 14.57 26.84
N LYS A 117 -4.79 15.13 25.95
CA LYS A 117 -4.92 16.54 25.54
C LYS A 117 -6.23 16.80 24.79
N LEU A 118 -6.66 15.90 23.92
CA LEU A 118 -7.94 16.02 23.20
C LEU A 118 -9.14 15.94 24.14
N SER A 119 -9.09 15.04 25.12
CA SER A 119 -10.09 14.95 26.18
C SER A 119 -10.24 16.29 26.91
N GLY A 120 -9.13 16.94 27.30
CA GLY A 120 -9.18 18.23 27.97
C GLY A 120 -9.64 19.42 27.11
N MET A 121 -9.71 19.26 25.78
CA MET A 121 -10.03 20.36 24.84
C MET A 121 -11.37 20.19 24.13
N ASN A 122 -11.95 19.00 24.10
CA ASN A 122 -13.16 18.70 23.35
C ASN A 122 -14.10 17.79 24.14
N SER A 123 -15.26 18.31 24.54
CA SER A 123 -16.24 17.58 25.36
C SER A 123 -16.77 16.30 24.71
N LYS A 124 -16.79 16.20 23.38
CA LYS A 124 -17.20 14.95 22.70
C LYS A 124 -16.10 13.90 22.79
N ALA A 125 -14.84 14.30 22.65
CA ALA A 125 -13.71 13.40 22.84
C ALA A 125 -13.62 12.96 24.30
N GLU A 126 -13.81 13.87 25.24
CA GLU A 126 -13.86 13.59 26.67
C GLU A 126 -14.94 12.55 27.01
N ALA A 127 -16.20 12.83 26.64
CA ALA A 127 -17.31 11.92 26.90
C ALA A 127 -17.14 10.55 26.24
N PHE A 128 -16.46 10.49 25.09
CA PHE A 128 -16.17 9.22 24.43
C PHE A 128 -15.04 8.44 25.12
N LEU A 129 -14.02 9.10 25.65
CA LEU A 129 -12.84 8.44 26.20
C LEU A 129 -12.99 8.06 27.68
N GLU A 130 -13.85 8.76 28.43
CA GLU A 130 -14.01 8.63 29.89
C GLU A 130 -14.28 7.19 30.36
N ASP A 131 -15.11 6.43 29.63
CA ASP A 131 -15.56 5.09 30.02
C ASP A 131 -14.72 3.95 29.43
N LYS A 132 -13.67 4.25 28.65
CA LYS A 132 -12.94 3.24 27.89
C LYS A 132 -11.56 2.96 28.48
N PRO A 133 -11.21 1.68 28.72
CA PRO A 133 -9.93 1.32 29.31
C PRO A 133 -8.78 1.44 28.28
N MET A 134 -8.36 2.66 27.95
CA MET A 134 -7.34 2.91 26.92
C MET A 134 -6.03 2.20 27.21
N ASP A 135 -5.62 2.11 28.47
CA ASP A 135 -4.38 1.43 28.88
C ASP A 135 -4.37 -0.07 28.50
N ASN A 136 -5.54 -0.69 28.40
CA ASN A 136 -5.64 -2.10 28.01
C ASN A 136 -5.63 -2.30 26.50
N PHE A 137 -6.13 -1.32 25.73
CA PHE A 137 -6.28 -1.43 24.28
C PHE A 137 -5.06 -0.92 23.50
N LEU A 138 -4.42 0.16 23.95
CA LEU A 138 -3.36 0.83 23.21
C LEU A 138 -1.97 0.23 23.48
N ARG A 139 -1.85 -1.09 23.59
CA ARG A 139 -0.56 -1.77 23.81
C ARG A 139 0.43 -1.56 22.67
N LYS A 140 -0.09 -1.33 21.45
CA LYS A 140 0.67 -0.97 20.26
C LYS A 140 -0.14 0.04 19.45
N ALA A 141 0.49 1.14 19.09
CA ALA A 141 -0.06 2.10 18.14
C ALA A 141 0.71 1.98 16.84
N HIS A 142 0.00 1.82 15.73
CA HIS A 142 0.63 1.73 14.41
C HIS A 142 -0.30 2.22 13.31
N VAL A 143 0.30 2.71 12.23
CA VAL A 143 -0.38 2.99 10.95
C VAL A 143 -0.08 1.83 10.01
N THR A 144 -1.11 1.07 9.60
CA THR A 144 -0.90 0.00 8.62
C THR A 144 -0.54 0.59 7.25
N LEU A 145 0.58 0.15 6.68
CA LEU A 145 1.04 0.53 5.34
C LEU A 145 0.48 -0.43 4.28
N ALA A 146 0.61 -1.74 4.51
CA ALA A 146 0.00 -2.74 3.65
C ALA A 146 -0.19 -4.06 4.38
N HIS A 147 -1.27 -4.76 4.07
CA HIS A 147 -1.56 -6.08 4.59
C HIS A 147 -1.53 -7.14 3.48
N LYS A 148 -0.87 -8.28 3.72
CA LYS A 148 -0.68 -9.36 2.73
C LYS A 148 -2.00 -9.87 2.14
N LYS A 149 -3.03 -10.03 2.97
CA LYS A 149 -4.37 -10.47 2.50
C LYS A 149 -5.06 -9.48 1.57
N SER A 150 -4.84 -8.19 1.75
CA SER A 150 -5.55 -7.14 1.01
C SER A 150 -4.76 -6.64 -0.20
N HIS A 151 -3.43 -6.59 -0.10
CA HIS A 151 -2.56 -5.95 -1.09
C HIS A 151 -1.52 -6.90 -1.71
N GLY A 152 -1.44 -8.14 -1.22
CA GLY A 152 -0.46 -9.12 -1.69
C GLY A 152 0.94 -8.98 -1.10
N VAL A 153 1.76 -10.01 -1.31
CA VAL A 153 3.12 -10.10 -0.75
C VAL A 153 4.04 -9.00 -1.29
N SER A 154 3.95 -8.71 -2.60
CA SER A 154 4.79 -7.69 -3.23
C SER A 154 4.58 -6.30 -2.65
N ALA A 155 3.34 -5.94 -2.30
CA ALA A 155 3.03 -4.65 -1.70
C ALA A 155 3.56 -4.53 -0.27
N VAL A 156 3.59 -5.61 0.50
CA VAL A 156 4.21 -5.62 1.84
C VAL A 156 5.74 -5.53 1.70
N ALA A 157 6.32 -6.33 0.80
CA ALA A 157 7.75 -6.39 0.59
C ALA A 157 8.36 -5.07 0.08
N SER A 158 7.59 -4.24 -0.64
CA SER A 158 8.07 -2.95 -1.15
C SER A 158 8.49 -1.98 -0.04
N TYR A 159 7.95 -2.12 1.19
CA TYR A 159 8.35 -1.30 2.33
C TYR A 159 9.66 -1.77 2.99
N GLY A 160 10.23 -2.90 2.54
CA GLY A 160 11.46 -3.45 3.10
C GLY A 160 12.68 -2.55 2.89
N LEU A 161 12.61 -1.60 1.94
CA LEU A 161 13.63 -0.56 1.74
C LEU A 161 13.67 0.47 2.88
N TYR A 162 12.57 0.59 3.62
CA TYR A 162 12.40 1.55 4.71
C TYR A 162 12.38 0.92 6.09
N LEU A 163 12.57 -0.40 6.20
CA LEU A 163 12.48 -1.13 7.46
C LEU A 163 13.44 -0.55 8.52
N HIS A 164 12.95 -0.38 9.74
CA HIS A 164 13.63 0.25 10.89
C HIS A 164 14.01 1.72 10.71
N ARG A 165 13.54 2.37 9.64
CA ARG A 165 13.72 3.80 9.43
C ARG A 165 12.57 4.58 10.02
N GLN A 166 12.89 5.77 10.52
CA GLN A 166 11.89 6.68 11.06
C GLN A 166 11.19 7.48 9.95
N VAL A 167 9.90 7.70 10.11
CA VAL A 167 9.06 8.53 9.24
C VAL A 167 8.17 9.41 10.12
N PRO A 168 8.06 10.72 9.83
CA PRO A 168 7.11 11.57 10.51
C PRO A 168 5.68 11.19 10.13
N VAL A 169 4.80 11.13 11.12
CA VAL A 169 3.37 10.83 10.98
C VAL A 169 2.57 11.97 11.57
N GLU A 170 1.80 12.64 10.74
CA GLU A 170 0.89 13.71 11.16
C GLU A 170 -0.47 13.12 11.54
N LEU A 171 -0.95 13.45 12.74
CA LEU A 171 -2.25 13.07 13.27
C LEU A 171 -3.14 14.31 13.29
N ASN A 172 -4.23 14.27 12.52
CA ASN A 172 -5.03 15.46 12.22
C ASN A 172 -6.50 15.37 12.63
N ALA A 173 -7.01 14.19 12.96
CA ALA A 173 -8.37 14.03 13.45
C ALA A 173 -8.52 12.75 14.28
N LEU A 174 -9.39 12.78 15.28
CA LEU A 174 -9.92 11.61 15.96
C LEU A 174 -11.31 11.32 15.40
N LEU A 175 -11.52 10.13 14.85
CA LEU A 175 -12.82 9.64 14.42
C LEU A 175 -13.27 8.52 15.34
N PHE A 176 -14.54 8.55 15.75
CA PHE A 176 -15.10 7.52 16.61
C PHE A 176 -16.59 7.30 16.37
N SER A 177 -17.02 6.08 16.64
CA SER A 177 -18.42 5.66 16.79
C SER A 177 -18.54 4.87 18.09
N ASP A 178 -19.75 4.45 18.45
CA ASP A 178 -20.00 3.64 19.64
C ASP A 178 -19.20 2.31 19.67
N LYS A 179 -18.67 1.87 18.51
CA LYS A 179 -18.00 0.57 18.35
C LYS A 179 -16.49 0.65 18.14
N MET A 180 -15.95 1.80 17.76
CA MET A 180 -14.54 1.91 17.40
C MET A 180 -14.07 3.35 17.35
N ALA A 181 -12.77 3.56 17.55
CA ALA A 181 -12.11 4.84 17.40
C ALA A 181 -10.75 4.70 16.72
N ALA A 182 -10.40 5.68 15.90
CA ALA A 182 -9.10 5.76 15.24
C ALA A 182 -8.65 7.21 15.03
N LEU A 183 -7.34 7.43 15.09
CA LEU A 183 -6.71 8.69 14.69
C LEU A 183 -6.39 8.64 13.20
N GLN A 184 -6.87 9.62 12.45
CA GLN A 184 -6.49 9.80 11.06
C GLN A 184 -5.01 10.22 10.98
N ALA A 185 -4.27 9.55 10.11
CA ALA A 185 -2.84 9.73 9.94
C ALA A 185 -2.49 10.15 8.51
N GLN A 186 -1.47 11.00 8.39
CA GLN A 186 -0.80 11.31 7.14
C GLN A 186 0.69 10.99 7.29
N LEU A 187 1.19 10.15 6.40
CA LEU A 187 2.58 9.70 6.38
C LEU A 187 3.43 10.73 5.63
N GLY A 188 4.58 11.08 6.22
CA GLY A 188 5.56 11.96 5.60
C GLY A 188 6.53 11.22 4.67
N SER A 189 7.76 11.73 4.59
CA SER A 189 8.79 11.24 3.68
C SER A 189 10.02 10.71 4.41
N ILE A 190 10.75 9.81 3.75
CA ILE A 190 12.08 9.35 4.14
C ILE A 190 13.01 9.63 2.96
N ASP A 191 14.10 10.37 3.17
CA ASP A 191 15.02 10.82 2.09
C ASP A 191 14.28 11.43 0.89
N ASP A 192 13.32 12.33 1.17
CA ASP A 192 12.45 12.97 0.18
C ASP A 192 11.48 12.02 -0.57
N GLU A 193 11.50 10.72 -0.28
CA GLU A 193 10.52 9.76 -0.80
C GLU A 193 9.30 9.68 0.12
N LYS A 194 8.13 10.06 -0.41
CA LYS A 194 6.87 10.00 0.32
C LYS A 194 6.47 8.56 0.62
N ILE A 195 6.25 8.25 1.88
CA ILE A 195 5.70 6.96 2.31
C ILE A 195 4.19 6.99 2.11
N VAL A 196 3.68 6.09 1.28
CA VAL A 196 2.25 6.01 0.94
C VAL A 196 1.70 4.68 1.47
N SER A 197 0.68 4.74 2.32
CA SER A 197 -0.08 3.54 2.70
C SER A 197 -0.94 3.07 1.53
N LYS A 198 -1.13 1.76 1.41
CA LYS A 198 -2.07 1.14 0.48
C LYS A 198 -3.52 1.23 0.94
N ASN A 199 -3.75 1.54 2.23
CA ASN A 199 -5.09 1.84 2.71
C ASN A 199 -5.51 3.24 2.23
N GLU A 200 -6.74 3.37 1.74
CA GLU A 200 -7.30 4.66 1.29
C GLU A 200 -7.36 5.68 2.42
N TRP A 201 -7.61 5.21 3.64
CA TRP A 201 -7.65 6.01 4.85
C TRP A 201 -6.61 5.50 5.87
N PRO A 202 -5.38 6.04 5.85
CA PRO A 202 -4.36 5.69 6.82
C PRO A 202 -4.77 6.19 8.21
N HIS A 203 -4.71 5.31 9.19
CA HIS A 203 -5.16 5.60 10.54
C HIS A 203 -4.44 4.73 11.58
N VAL A 204 -4.53 5.15 12.82
CA VAL A 204 -4.13 4.41 14.02
C VAL A 204 -5.40 3.97 14.74
N THR A 205 -5.68 2.68 14.83
CA THR A 205 -6.80 2.19 15.64
C THR A 205 -6.50 2.42 17.12
N ILE A 206 -7.39 3.14 17.81
CA ILE A 206 -7.25 3.50 19.22
C ILE A 206 -8.03 2.53 20.11
N TRP A 207 -9.24 2.19 19.68
CA TRP A 207 -10.14 1.34 20.44
C TRP A 207 -11.12 0.62 19.53
N THR A 208 -11.54 -0.57 19.95
CA THR A 208 -12.63 -1.35 19.35
C THR A 208 -13.46 -1.96 20.47
N GLY A 209 -14.77 -1.94 20.31
CA GLY A 209 -15.69 -2.63 21.20
C GLY A 209 -15.50 -4.14 21.16
N GLU A 210 -16.12 -4.83 22.11
CA GLU A 210 -16.06 -6.29 22.20
C GLU A 210 -16.56 -6.95 20.89
N GLY A 211 -15.78 -7.91 20.38
CA GLY A 211 -16.09 -8.63 19.14
C GLY A 211 -15.83 -7.84 17.84
N VAL A 212 -15.43 -6.56 17.91
CA VAL A 212 -15.12 -5.74 16.73
C VAL A 212 -13.65 -5.90 16.36
N ALA A 213 -13.38 -6.28 15.11
CA ALA A 213 -12.00 -6.42 14.65
C ALA A 213 -11.38 -5.05 14.33
N PRO A 214 -10.08 -4.81 14.62
CA PRO A 214 -9.41 -3.54 14.28
C PRO A 214 -9.54 -3.13 12.81
N LYS A 215 -9.59 -4.10 11.89
CA LYS A 215 -9.80 -3.85 10.45
C LYS A 215 -11.10 -3.09 10.14
N GLU A 216 -12.11 -3.17 11.00
CA GLU A 216 -13.39 -2.47 10.81
C GLU A 216 -13.25 -0.97 10.99
N ALA A 217 -12.20 -0.48 11.67
CA ALA A 217 -11.91 0.95 11.76
C ALA A 217 -11.79 1.63 10.38
N ASN A 218 -11.43 0.90 9.32
CA ASN A 218 -11.44 1.41 7.94
C ASN A 218 -12.80 1.96 7.49
N THR A 219 -13.92 1.57 8.12
CA THR A 219 -15.25 2.06 7.76
C THR A 219 -15.63 3.36 8.46
N LEU A 220 -14.82 3.88 9.39
CA LEU A 220 -15.12 5.12 10.12
C LEU A 220 -15.40 6.34 9.21
N PRO A 221 -14.66 6.58 8.10
CA PRO A 221 -14.98 7.65 7.17
C PRO A 221 -16.38 7.48 6.53
N GLN A 222 -16.75 6.25 6.18
CA GLN A 222 -18.08 5.97 5.65
C GLN A 222 -19.15 6.21 6.73
N LEU A 223 -18.94 5.72 7.96
CA LEU A 223 -19.87 5.94 9.07
C LEU A 223 -20.03 7.43 9.38
N LEU A 224 -18.97 8.23 9.25
CA LEU A 224 -19.04 9.68 9.39
C LEU A 224 -19.93 10.30 8.31
N SER A 225 -19.79 9.87 7.05
CA SER A 225 -20.64 10.34 5.95
C SER A 225 -22.12 9.95 6.13
N GLU A 226 -22.38 8.87 6.85
CA GLU A 226 -23.73 8.40 7.21
C GLU A 226 -24.26 9.04 8.51
N GLY A 227 -23.51 9.92 9.16
CA GLY A 227 -23.88 10.55 10.44
C GLY A 227 -23.83 9.60 11.65
N LYS A 228 -23.16 8.45 11.54
CA LYS A 228 -23.01 7.41 12.57
C LYS A 228 -21.67 7.45 13.30
N ALA A 229 -20.79 8.36 12.91
CA ALA A 229 -19.52 8.61 13.59
C ALA A 229 -19.33 10.10 13.83
N THR A 230 -18.50 10.42 14.81
CA THR A 230 -18.08 11.78 15.15
C THR A 230 -16.63 11.98 14.74
N VAL A 231 -16.31 13.19 14.28
CA VAL A 231 -14.94 13.65 14.03
C VAL A 231 -14.59 14.80 14.98
N VAL A 232 -13.39 14.74 15.54
CA VAL A 232 -12.77 15.81 16.32
C VAL A 232 -11.46 16.17 15.61
N GLU A 233 -11.41 17.37 15.02
CA GLU A 233 -10.23 17.86 14.31
C GLU A 233 -9.11 18.24 15.30
N ILE A 234 -7.86 17.98 14.90
CA ILE A 234 -6.66 18.32 15.64
C ILE A 234 -5.97 19.47 14.90
N LYS A 235 -6.04 20.68 15.46
CA LYS A 235 -5.48 21.89 14.87
C LYS A 235 -4.59 22.63 15.89
N PRO A 236 -3.29 22.84 15.60
CA PRO A 236 -2.54 22.29 14.46
C PRO A 236 -2.42 20.75 14.55
N PRO A 237 -2.18 20.03 13.43
CA PRO A 237 -1.88 18.61 13.46
C PRO A 237 -0.69 18.29 14.38
N LEU A 238 -0.70 17.12 15.01
CA LEU A 238 0.43 16.65 15.80
C LEU A 238 1.31 15.73 14.95
N THR A 239 2.61 16.01 14.88
CA THR A 239 3.57 15.13 14.22
C THR A 239 4.27 14.25 15.25
N VAL A 240 4.26 12.94 15.02
CA VAL A 240 4.94 11.91 15.82
C VAL A 240 5.96 11.19 14.93
N SER A 241 7.15 10.90 15.44
CA SER A 241 8.11 10.08 14.70
C SER A 241 7.80 8.60 14.90
N GLY A 242 7.52 7.88 13.81
CA GLY A 242 7.23 6.46 13.83
C GLY A 242 8.29 5.63 13.12
N THR A 243 8.38 4.33 13.41
CA THR A 243 9.36 3.43 12.78
C THR A 243 8.67 2.42 11.88
N VAL A 244 9.17 2.24 10.65
CA VAL A 244 8.62 1.22 9.74
C VAL A 244 9.00 -0.18 10.21
N GLU A 245 8.00 -1.04 10.42
CA GLU A 245 8.17 -2.40 10.94
C GLU A 245 7.36 -3.44 10.14
N PHE A 246 7.79 -4.69 10.25
CA PHE A 246 7.14 -5.86 9.67
C PHE A 246 6.59 -6.78 10.75
N TYR A 247 5.39 -7.30 10.50
CA TYR A 247 4.61 -8.15 11.41
C TYR A 247 4.13 -9.40 10.71
#